data_AF-A0A9D0GD56-F1
#
_entry.id   AF-A0A9D0GD56-F1
#
_cell.length_a   1.000
_cell.length_b   1.000
_cell.length_c   1.000
_cell.angle_alpha   90.00
_cell.angle_beta   90.00
_cell.angle_gamma   90.00
#
_symmetry.space_group_name_H-M   'P 1'
#
loop_
_entity.id
_entity.type
_entity.pdbx_description
1 polymer ?
#
loop_
_entity_poly.entity_id
_entity_poly.type
_entity_poly.pdbx_seq_one_letter_code
_entity_poly.pdbx_strand_id
1 'polypeptide(L)'
;MFSPQGRERPPDDVQWGKGHGRQECRELWLVDGREMTAYLAEEFHWPGLRLCGRIRRSRRAIGATRWEEQETHTWVSSLSPEGVTAKEIARMLRGHWTVENSIFRVRDVSYDEDRLHGRKIARGLSSLRNVAINIIRQAGYPFIPDGWRDIASRPDHGLSLLQHMRLIL
;
A
#
# COMPACT_ATOMS: atom_id res chain seq x y z
N MET A 1 9.69 -21.41 -8.54
CA MET A 1 8.61 -21.40 -9.56
C MET A 1 7.37 -22.11 -9.00
N PHE A 2 6.18 -21.51 -9.08
CA PHE A 2 4.94 -22.13 -8.56
C PHE A 2 4.53 -23.32 -9.44
N SER A 3 4.26 -24.49 -8.85
CA SER A 3 4.00 -25.73 -9.60
C SER A 3 2.69 -25.65 -10.40
N PRO A 4 2.68 -25.97 -11.71
CA PRO A 4 1.45 -26.04 -12.50
C PRO A 4 0.57 -27.26 -12.15
N GLN A 5 1.14 -28.28 -11.48
CA GLN A 5 0.47 -29.55 -11.20
C GLN A 5 0.95 -30.12 -9.84
N GLY A 6 0.07 -30.14 -8.83
CA GLY A 6 0.22 -30.97 -7.62
C GLY A 6 0.95 -30.32 -6.43
N ARG A 7 0.15 -29.98 -5.40
CA ARG A 7 0.50 -29.43 -4.07
C ARG A 7 1.40 -28.18 -4.06
N GLU A 8 0.74 -27.06 -3.83
CA GLU A 8 1.35 -25.77 -3.53
C GLU A 8 2.36 -25.91 -2.37
N ARG A 9 3.59 -25.42 -2.56
CA ARG A 9 4.61 -25.33 -1.50
C ARG A 9 4.00 -24.61 -0.28
N PRO A 10 4.27 -25.02 0.97
CA PRO A 10 3.83 -24.26 2.13
C PRO A 10 4.33 -22.81 2.06
N PRO A 11 3.56 -21.84 2.57
CA PRO A 11 3.98 -20.45 2.64
C PRO A 11 5.22 -20.28 3.53
N ASP A 12 6.06 -19.29 3.22
CA ASP A 12 7.24 -18.92 4.01
C ASP A 12 6.89 -18.14 5.27
N ASP A 13 5.76 -17.43 5.25
CA ASP A 13 5.19 -16.76 6.44
C ASP A 13 3.67 -16.80 6.38
N VAL A 14 3.05 -16.95 7.55
CA VAL A 14 1.59 -16.91 7.71
C VAL A 14 1.25 -15.97 8.85
N GLN A 15 0.41 -14.98 8.57
CA GLN A 15 -0.03 -14.00 9.55
C GLN A 15 -1.53 -14.00 9.70
N TRP A 16 -1.98 -13.97 10.95
CA TRP A 16 -3.39 -13.89 11.31
C TRP A 16 -3.71 -12.53 11.93
N GLY A 17 -4.84 -11.97 11.53
CA GLY A 17 -5.37 -10.73 12.09
C GLY A 17 -6.86 -10.85 12.39
N LYS A 18 -7.33 -10.06 13.36
CA LYS A 18 -8.74 -9.84 13.64
C LYS A 18 -9.01 -8.34 13.71
N GLY A 19 -10.11 -7.90 13.13
CA GLY A 19 -10.51 -6.49 13.14
C GLY A 19 -11.83 -6.28 12.41
N HIS A 20 -12.62 -5.30 12.85
CA HIS A 20 -13.91 -4.94 12.24
C HIS A 20 -14.85 -6.15 12.01
N GLY A 21 -14.92 -7.07 12.97
CA GLY A 21 -15.76 -8.28 12.87
C GLY A 21 -15.24 -9.37 11.91
N ARG A 22 -14.05 -9.16 11.32
CA ARG A 22 -13.45 -10.06 10.34
C ARG A 22 -12.17 -10.71 10.88
N GLN A 23 -11.91 -11.93 10.43
CA GLN A 23 -10.64 -12.62 10.54
C GLN A 23 -9.94 -12.57 9.18
N GLU A 24 -8.66 -12.24 9.18
CA GLU A 24 -7.82 -12.21 7.98
C GLU A 24 -6.63 -13.17 8.16
N CYS A 25 -6.35 -13.95 7.13
CA CYS A 25 -5.12 -14.73 6.98
C CYS A 25 -4.32 -14.18 5.79
N ARG A 26 -3.02 -13.97 5.97
CA ARG A 26 -2.07 -13.63 4.92
C ARG A 26 -1.03 -14.71 4.82
N GLU A 27 -0.91 -15.30 3.65
CA GLU A 27 0.09 -16.31 3.35
C GLU A 27 1.06 -15.72 2.32
N LEU A 28 2.35 -15.76 2.63
CA LEU A 28 3.40 -15.19 1.81
C LEU A 28 4.27 -16.30 1.23
N TRP A 29 4.58 -16.18 -0.06
CA TRP A 29 5.59 -17.00 -0.72
C TRP A 29 6.65 -16.09 -1.34
N LEU A 30 7.90 -16.34 -0.99
CA LEU A 30 9.10 -15.78 -1.58
C LEU A 30 9.60 -16.67 -2.71
N VAL A 31 10.11 -16.02 -3.74
CA VAL A 31 10.77 -16.64 -4.87
C VAL A 31 12.05 -15.85 -5.12
N ASP A 32 13.18 -16.57 -5.12
CA ASP A 32 14.43 -16.02 -5.60
C ASP A 32 14.27 -15.67 -7.08
N GLY A 33 14.36 -14.37 -7.38
CA GLY A 33 14.14 -13.85 -8.72
C GLY A 33 15.39 -13.85 -9.58
N ARG A 34 16.56 -14.23 -9.04
CA ARG A 34 17.86 -14.10 -9.72
C ARG A 34 17.97 -14.97 -10.96
N GLU A 35 17.36 -16.16 -10.93
CA GLU A 35 17.28 -17.05 -12.09
C GLU A 35 16.43 -16.46 -13.21
N MET A 36 15.50 -15.55 -12.88
CA MET A 36 14.61 -14.88 -13.83
C MET A 36 15.10 -13.49 -14.23
N THR A 37 16.22 -13.00 -13.67
CA THR A 37 16.67 -11.61 -13.89
C THR A 37 16.91 -11.30 -15.36
N ALA A 38 17.50 -12.22 -16.15
CA ALA A 38 17.72 -12.01 -17.58
C ALA A 38 16.39 -11.80 -18.32
N TYR A 39 15.45 -12.73 -18.15
CA TYR A 39 14.10 -12.64 -18.73
C TYR A 39 13.34 -11.37 -18.29
N LEU A 40 13.41 -11.02 -17.00
CA LEU A 40 12.71 -9.86 -16.45
C LEU A 40 13.36 -8.53 -16.86
N ALA A 41 14.67 -8.52 -17.12
CA ALA A 41 15.38 -7.39 -17.68
C ALA A 41 14.98 -7.17 -19.15
N GLU A 42 14.91 -8.23 -19.94
CA GLU A 42 14.55 -8.16 -21.36
C GLU A 42 13.07 -7.79 -21.56
N GLU A 43 12.15 -8.51 -20.92
CA GLU A 43 10.71 -8.31 -21.19
C GLU A 43 10.08 -7.18 -20.40
N PHE A 44 10.55 -6.93 -19.17
CA PHE A 44 9.92 -5.97 -18.27
C PHE A 44 10.83 -4.79 -17.90
N HIS A 45 12.06 -4.73 -18.43
CA HIS A 45 13.04 -3.69 -18.13
C HIS A 45 13.35 -3.57 -16.62
N TRP A 46 13.38 -4.71 -15.92
CA TRP A 46 13.67 -4.80 -14.47
C TRP A 46 15.00 -5.48 -14.16
N PRO A 47 16.16 -4.90 -14.55
CA PRO A 47 17.47 -5.53 -14.35
C PRO A 47 17.87 -5.66 -12.87
N GLY A 48 17.26 -4.86 -12.00
CA GLY A 48 17.54 -4.87 -10.55
C GLY A 48 16.74 -5.90 -9.77
N LEU A 49 15.84 -6.67 -10.39
CA LEU A 49 14.96 -7.59 -9.68
C LEU A 49 15.75 -8.81 -9.17
N ARG A 50 15.69 -9.02 -7.86
CA ARG A 50 16.41 -10.08 -7.15
C ARG A 50 15.49 -10.96 -6.30
N LEU A 51 14.34 -10.43 -5.90
CA LEU A 51 13.38 -11.13 -5.08
C LEU A 51 11.97 -10.81 -5.60
N CYS A 52 11.13 -11.83 -5.70
CA CYS A 52 9.73 -11.65 -6.01
C CYS A 52 8.88 -12.61 -5.19
N GLY A 53 7.58 -12.53 -5.35
CA GLY A 53 6.70 -13.44 -4.65
C GLY A 53 5.25 -13.10 -4.83
N ARG A 54 4.42 -13.81 -4.07
CA ARG A 54 3.00 -13.51 -3.99
C ARG A 54 2.53 -13.54 -2.55
N ILE A 55 1.50 -12.77 -2.28
CA ILE A 55 0.77 -12.78 -1.02
C ILE A 55 -0.69 -13.11 -1.31
N ARG A 56 -1.20 -14.17 -0.66
CA ARG A 56 -2.63 -14.50 -0.67
C ARG A 56 -3.25 -13.94 0.60
N ARG A 57 -4.30 -13.15 0.44
CA ARG A 57 -5.13 -12.65 1.53
C ARG A 57 -6.44 -13.38 1.50
N SER A 58 -6.83 -13.97 2.62
CA SER A 58 -8.15 -14.55 2.79
C SER A 58 -8.86 -13.85 3.95
N ARG A 59 -10.11 -13.45 3.75
CA ARG A 59 -10.94 -12.81 4.79
C ARG A 59 -12.26 -13.55 4.97
N ARG A 60 -12.73 -13.60 6.21
CA ARG A 60 -14.04 -14.17 6.59
C ARG A 60 -14.58 -13.48 7.83
N ALA A 61 -15.89 -13.50 8.04
CA ALA A 61 -16.47 -13.15 9.33
C ALA A 61 -15.90 -14.04 10.46
N ILE A 62 -15.79 -13.49 11.67
CA ILE A 62 -15.36 -14.28 12.84
C ILE A 62 -16.39 -15.39 13.10
N GLY A 63 -15.93 -16.63 13.23
CA GLY A 63 -16.78 -17.80 13.43
C GLY A 63 -17.29 -18.44 12.13
N ALA A 64 -17.12 -17.79 10.97
CA ALA A 64 -17.44 -18.40 9.70
C ALA A 64 -16.40 -19.48 9.33
N THR A 65 -16.87 -20.57 8.72
CA THR A 65 -16.01 -21.66 8.27
C THR A 65 -15.38 -21.35 6.91
N ARG A 66 -16.14 -20.73 5.99
CA ARG A 66 -15.70 -20.43 4.63
C ARG A 66 -15.02 -19.07 4.52
N TRP A 67 -14.07 -18.96 3.60
CA TRP A 67 -13.50 -17.68 3.18
C TRP A 67 -14.50 -16.95 2.27
N GLU A 68 -14.74 -15.67 2.54
CA GLU A 68 -15.64 -14.83 1.74
C GLU A 68 -14.88 -14.13 0.61
N GLU A 69 -13.63 -13.75 0.86
CA GLU A 69 -12.82 -12.95 -0.04
C GLU A 69 -11.41 -13.55 -0.08
N GLN A 70 -10.91 -13.86 -1.28
CA GLN A 70 -9.55 -14.33 -1.50
C GLN A 70 -8.91 -13.54 -2.63
N GLU A 71 -7.84 -12.84 -2.32
CA GLU A 71 -7.09 -12.01 -3.27
C GLU A 71 -5.63 -12.48 -3.30
N THR A 72 -5.06 -12.62 -4.49
CA THR A 72 -3.63 -12.92 -4.65
C THR A 72 -2.94 -11.75 -5.34
N HIS A 73 -1.89 -11.23 -4.72
CA HIS A 73 -1.08 -10.14 -5.26
C HIS A 73 0.34 -10.63 -5.48
N THR A 74 0.89 -10.33 -6.65
CA THR A 74 2.31 -10.55 -6.97
C THR A 74 3.09 -9.27 -6.71
N TRP A 75 4.33 -9.41 -6.24
CA TRP A 75 5.22 -8.29 -5.97
C TRP A 75 6.64 -8.62 -6.39
N VAL A 76 7.43 -7.56 -6.61
CA VAL A 76 8.83 -7.64 -7.05
C VAL A 76 9.69 -6.67 -6.23
N SER A 77 10.97 -6.99 -6.07
CA SER A 77 11.91 -6.21 -5.28
C SER A 77 13.36 -6.42 -5.75
N SER A 78 14.18 -5.39 -5.54
CA SER A 78 15.64 -5.45 -5.70
C SER A 78 16.38 -5.92 -4.44
N LEU A 79 15.67 -6.25 -3.37
CA LEU A 79 16.24 -6.80 -2.14
C LEU A 79 16.92 -8.15 -2.41
N SER A 80 18.05 -8.40 -1.73
CA SER A 80 18.71 -9.70 -1.80
C SER A 80 17.94 -10.74 -0.97
N PRO A 81 17.64 -11.94 -1.51
CA PRO A 81 16.97 -13.01 -0.76
C PRO A 81 17.66 -13.38 0.56
N GLU A 82 18.98 -13.25 0.65
CA GLU A 82 19.77 -13.56 1.84
C GLU A 82 19.70 -12.48 2.92
N GLY A 83 19.35 -11.24 2.53
CA GLY A 83 19.37 -10.08 3.41
C GLY A 83 18.04 -9.81 4.11
N VAL A 84 17.01 -10.61 3.86
CA VAL A 84 15.65 -10.38 4.35
C VAL A 84 14.95 -11.69 4.69
N THR A 85 14.12 -11.63 5.73
CA THR A 85 13.24 -12.73 6.12
C THR A 85 11.84 -12.56 5.55
N ALA A 86 11.08 -13.66 5.44
CA ALA A 86 9.68 -13.61 5.02
C ALA A 86 8.82 -12.71 5.93
N LYS A 87 9.10 -12.68 7.23
CA LYS A 87 8.42 -11.79 8.19
C LYS A 87 8.71 -10.31 7.92
N GLU A 88 9.93 -9.96 7.55
CA GLU A 88 10.30 -8.58 7.19
C GLU A 88 9.61 -8.15 5.90
N ILE A 89 9.60 -9.02 4.88
CA ILE A 89 8.87 -8.77 3.64
C ILE A 89 7.37 -8.61 3.91
N ALA A 90 6.76 -9.49 4.70
CA ALA A 90 5.35 -9.38 5.07
C ALA A 90 5.03 -8.04 5.76
N ARG A 91 5.93 -7.57 6.63
CA ARG A 91 5.81 -6.25 7.28
C ARG A 91 5.92 -5.11 6.27
N MET A 92 6.88 -5.18 5.34
CA MET A 92 7.05 -4.17 4.28
C MET A 92 5.83 -4.10 3.36
N LEU A 93 5.31 -5.25 2.90
CA LEU A 93 4.10 -5.32 2.07
C LEU A 93 2.88 -4.74 2.80
N ARG A 94 2.73 -5.02 4.10
CA ARG A 94 1.67 -4.42 4.93
C ARG A 94 1.83 -2.91 5.06
N GLY A 95 3.06 -2.43 5.22
CA GLY A 95 3.39 -1.00 5.24
C GLY A 95 3.05 -0.31 3.92
N HIS A 96 3.40 -0.93 2.80
CA HIS A 96 3.08 -0.42 1.46
C HIS A 96 1.57 -0.20 1.26
N TRP A 97 0.72 -1.15 1.65
CA TRP A 97 -0.73 -0.96 1.58
C TRP A 97 -1.26 0.11 2.55
N THR A 98 -0.53 0.41 3.61
CA THR A 98 -0.88 1.53 4.49
C THR A 98 -0.66 2.85 3.76
N VAL A 99 0.40 2.97 2.96
CA VAL A 99 0.61 4.14 2.09
C VAL A 99 -0.52 4.26 1.06
N GLU A 100 -0.89 3.16 0.42
CA GLU A 100 -2.00 3.10 -0.53
C GLU A 100 -3.32 3.60 0.07
N ASN A 101 -3.70 3.04 1.22
CA ASN A 101 -4.94 3.40 1.89
C ASN A 101 -4.92 4.83 2.47
N SER A 102 -3.77 5.30 2.94
CA SER A 102 -3.68 6.58 3.64
C SER A 102 -3.47 7.75 2.69
N ILE A 103 -2.78 7.59 1.57
CA ILE A 103 -2.48 8.71 0.67
C ILE A 103 -3.30 8.59 -0.61
N PHE A 104 -3.13 7.50 -1.36
CA PHE A 104 -3.72 7.36 -2.70
C PHE A 104 -5.24 7.30 -2.64
N ARG A 105 -5.80 6.38 -1.85
CA ARG A 105 -7.26 6.30 -1.68
C ARG A 105 -7.89 7.60 -1.16
N VAL A 106 -7.24 8.28 -0.22
CA VAL A 106 -7.72 9.58 0.27
C VAL A 106 -7.75 10.59 -0.86
N ARG A 107 -6.73 10.59 -1.71
CA ARG A 107 -6.64 11.51 -2.83
C ARG A 107 -7.71 11.24 -3.88
N ASP A 108 -7.94 9.98 -4.21
CA ASP A 108 -8.94 9.60 -5.21
C ASP A 108 -10.35 9.91 -4.71
N VAL A 109 -10.66 9.55 -3.46
CA VAL A 109 -12.02 9.69 -2.92
C VAL A 109 -12.31 11.10 -2.38
N SER A 110 -11.34 11.75 -1.73
CA SER A 110 -11.57 13.06 -1.08
C SER A 110 -11.20 14.24 -1.97
N TYR A 111 -10.30 14.06 -2.95
CA TYR A 111 -9.86 15.11 -3.87
C TYR A 111 -10.22 14.85 -5.33
N ASP A 112 -10.95 13.76 -5.59
CA ASP A 112 -11.49 13.38 -6.90
C ASP A 112 -10.41 13.39 -7.99
N GLU A 113 -9.20 12.92 -7.65
CA GLU A 113 -8.03 13.00 -8.52
C GLU A 113 -8.26 12.29 -9.87
N ASP A 114 -8.96 11.16 -9.87
CA ASP A 114 -9.29 10.37 -11.05
C ASP A 114 -10.11 11.11 -12.10
N ARG A 115 -10.88 12.14 -11.72
CA ARG A 115 -11.68 12.92 -12.66
C ARG A 115 -10.88 14.00 -13.39
N LEU A 116 -9.65 14.27 -12.96
CA LEU A 116 -8.79 15.26 -13.60
C LEU A 116 -8.00 14.65 -14.76
N HIS A 117 -8.25 15.15 -15.97
CA HIS A 117 -7.60 14.67 -17.20
C HIS A 117 -6.25 15.37 -17.48
N GLY A 118 -5.78 16.22 -16.56
CA GLY A 118 -4.60 17.09 -16.73
C GLY A 118 -3.27 16.41 -16.44
N ARG A 119 -2.81 15.50 -17.32
CA ARG A 119 -1.53 14.77 -17.15
C ARG A 119 -0.31 15.68 -16.92
N LYS A 120 -0.28 16.86 -17.55
CA LYS A 120 0.84 17.83 -17.42
C LYS A 120 0.94 18.48 -16.03
N ILE A 121 -0.18 18.60 -15.31
CA ILE A 121 -0.24 19.25 -13.98
C ILE A 121 -0.37 18.24 -12.84
N ALA A 122 -0.59 16.95 -13.16
CA ALA A 122 -0.83 15.89 -12.20
C ALA A 122 0.20 15.87 -11.07
N ARG A 123 1.50 15.88 -11.40
CA ARG A 123 2.57 15.85 -10.41
C ARG A 123 2.50 17.03 -9.42
N GLY A 124 2.27 18.24 -9.92
CA GLY A 124 2.17 19.43 -9.07
C GLY A 124 0.96 19.37 -8.13
N LEU A 125 -0.18 18.95 -8.68
CA LEU A 125 -1.41 18.78 -7.89
C LEU A 125 -1.30 17.68 -6.84
N SER A 126 -0.70 16.53 -7.17
CA SER A 126 -0.47 15.45 -6.20
C SER A 126 0.42 15.92 -5.04
N SER A 127 1.46 16.72 -5.32
CA SER A 127 2.30 17.32 -4.28
C SER A 127 1.51 18.26 -3.36
N LEU A 128 0.70 19.16 -3.93
CA LEU A 128 -0.14 20.09 -3.15
C LEU A 128 -1.15 19.34 -2.28
N ARG A 129 -1.78 18.29 -2.82
CA ARG A 129 -2.71 17.44 -2.07
C ARG A 129 -2.02 16.71 -0.94
N ASN A 130 -0.81 16.19 -1.15
CA ASN A 130 -0.04 15.56 -0.08
C ASN A 130 0.26 16.54 1.05
N VAL A 131 0.62 17.79 0.73
CA VAL A 131 0.80 18.86 1.73
C VAL A 131 -0.50 19.09 2.50
N ALA A 132 -1.63 19.27 1.81
CA ALA A 132 -2.92 19.48 2.45
C ALA A 132 -3.34 18.32 3.36
N ILE A 133 -3.18 17.06 2.91
CA ILE A 133 -3.46 15.85 3.70
C ILE A 133 -2.59 15.83 4.97
N ASN A 134 -1.30 16.15 4.84
CA ASN A 134 -0.40 16.18 5.99
C ASN A 134 -0.76 17.27 6.99
N ILE A 135 -1.15 18.47 6.54
CA ILE A 135 -1.62 19.56 7.41
C ILE A 135 -2.88 19.12 8.17
N ILE A 136 -3.86 18.55 7.48
CA ILE A 136 -5.10 18.07 8.10
C ILE A 136 -4.81 17.02 9.17
N ARG A 137 -3.88 16.09 8.91
CA ARG A 137 -3.45 15.10 9.90
C ARG A 137 -2.73 15.71 11.09
N GLN A 138 -1.83 16.65 10.85
CA GLN A 138 -1.11 17.36 11.92
C GLN A 138 -2.04 18.20 12.79
N ALA A 139 -3.13 18.71 12.22
CA ALA A 139 -4.20 19.39 12.95
C ALA A 139 -5.08 18.42 13.79
N GLY A 140 -4.82 17.11 13.74
CA GLY A 140 -5.48 16.12 14.59
C GLY A 140 -6.77 15.54 14.01
N TYR A 141 -7.11 15.82 12.76
CA TYR A 141 -8.32 15.28 12.15
C TYR A 141 -8.17 13.78 11.82
N PRO A 142 -9.01 12.90 12.37
CA PRO A 142 -8.97 11.47 12.05
C PRO A 142 -9.49 11.16 10.64
N PHE A 143 -10.38 12.02 10.11
CA PHE A 143 -10.97 11.89 8.78
C PHE A 143 -10.69 13.15 7.95
N ILE A 144 -10.06 12.93 6.79
CA ILE A 144 -9.64 14.02 5.89
C ILE A 144 -10.82 14.88 5.40
N PRO A 145 -11.99 14.33 5.03
CA PRO A 145 -13.13 15.14 4.61
C PRO A 145 -13.63 16.10 5.70
N ASP A 146 -13.53 15.74 6.98
CA ASP A 146 -13.99 16.57 8.08
C ASP A 146 -13.05 17.76 8.29
N GLY A 147 -11.74 17.50 8.33
CA GLY A 147 -10.74 18.57 8.39
C GLY A 147 -10.78 19.48 7.17
N TRP A 148 -11.07 18.94 5.99
CA TRP A 148 -11.24 19.75 4.78
C TRP A 148 -12.45 20.69 4.88
N ARG A 149 -13.62 20.19 5.33
CA ARG A 149 -14.82 21.02 5.54
C ARG A 149 -14.60 22.11 6.59
N ASP A 150 -13.98 21.75 7.71
CA ASP A 150 -13.70 22.71 8.79
C ASP A 150 -12.72 23.81 8.34
N ILE A 151 -11.58 23.45 7.75
CA ILE A 151 -10.59 24.41 7.27
C ILE A 151 -11.15 25.30 6.16
N ALA A 152 -11.94 24.73 5.23
CA ALA A 152 -12.60 25.50 4.18
C ALA A 152 -13.62 26.51 4.72
N SER A 153 -14.25 26.22 5.86
CA SER A 153 -15.18 27.13 6.53
C SER A 153 -14.50 28.23 7.35
N ARG A 154 -13.19 28.09 7.64
CA ARG A 154 -12.39 29.01 8.48
C ARG A 154 -11.04 29.31 7.82
N PRO A 155 -11.00 30.20 6.80
CA PRO A 155 -9.80 30.45 6.01
C PRO A 155 -8.62 30.98 6.83
N ASP A 156 -8.91 31.79 7.86
CA ASP A 156 -7.95 32.30 8.84
C ASP A 156 -7.26 31.18 9.62
N HIS A 157 -8.03 30.18 10.06
CA HIS A 157 -7.51 28.99 10.70
C HIS A 157 -6.65 28.16 9.73
N GLY A 158 -7.09 27.99 8.49
CA GLY A 158 -6.33 27.31 7.44
C GLY A 158 -4.97 27.97 7.17
N LEU A 159 -4.94 29.30 7.07
CA LEU A 159 -3.71 30.07 6.89
C LEU A 159 -2.77 29.95 8.10
N SER A 160 -3.32 29.97 9.32
CA SER A 160 -2.53 29.74 10.54
C SER A 160 -1.85 28.37 10.52
N LEU A 161 -2.54 27.32 10.07
CA LEU A 161 -1.94 25.98 9.99
C LEU A 161 -0.76 25.92 9.01
N LEU A 162 -0.79 26.68 7.91
CA LEU A 162 0.33 26.78 6.97
C LEU A 162 1.56 27.47 7.56
N GLN A 163 1.33 28.52 8.37
CA GLN A 163 2.42 29.32 8.97
C GLN A 163 3.19 28.59 10.08
N HIS A 164 2.54 27.63 10.75
CA HIS A 164 3.13 26.87 11.85
C HIS A 164 3.72 25.52 11.41
N MET A 165 3.63 25.19 10.12
CA MET A 165 4.15 23.94 9.58
C MET A 165 5.69 24.02 9.47
N ARG A 166 6.42 23.40 10.41
CA ARG A 166 7.84 23.10 10.22
C ARG A 166 7.94 22.01 9.14
N LEU A 167 8.30 22.42 7.92
CA LEU A 167 8.66 21.51 6.83
C LEU A 167 9.88 20.67 7.27
N ILE A 168 9.64 19.41 7.62
CA ILE A 168 10.70 18.39 7.60
C ILE A 168 10.72 17.90 6.14
N LEU A 169 11.64 18.47 5.35
CA LEU A 169 12.04 17.96 4.04
C LEU A 169 13.28 17.07 4.21
#